data_AF-A0A415CIC6-F1
#
_entry.id   AF-A0A415CIC6-F1
#
_cell.length_a   1.000
_cell.length_b   1.000
_cell.length_c   1.000
_cell.angle_alpha   90.00
_cell.angle_beta   90.00
_cell.angle_gamma   90.00
#
_symmetry.space_group_name_H-M   'P 1'
#
loop_
_entity.id
_entity.type
_entity.pdbx_description
1 polymer ?
#
loop_
_entity_poly.entity_id
_entity_poly.type
_entity_poly.pdbx_seq_one_letter_code
_entity_poly.pdbx_strand_id
1 'polypeptide(L)'
;MPSIPTWVTTGLLIFAALYTVVQAVRLFLPVYFWTLDRNAARGRAILAVCPKDTSPSEIARAVPAEACLARLLRAQDLSPAEEACKADFRRRVLYCFVAFGLTLVAQFKPDAPAVLMPLSQALLLCAIGMIIGAVARYRILRTMDVTETTLKEKGLWKETET
;
A
#
# COMPACT_ATOMS: atom_id res chain seq x y z
N MET A 1 -13.53 36.44 -9.97
CA MET A 1 -13.40 34.98 -10.16
C MET A 1 -14.29 34.28 -9.14
N PRO A 2 -15.13 33.31 -9.51
CA PRO A 2 -15.95 32.60 -8.54
C PRO A 2 -15.02 31.86 -7.55
N SER A 3 -15.18 32.13 -6.26
CA SER A 3 -14.42 31.49 -5.20
C SER A 3 -14.85 30.03 -5.07
N ILE A 4 -13.91 29.09 -5.16
CA ILE A 4 -14.17 27.68 -4.89
C ILE A 4 -14.70 27.57 -3.45
N PRO A 5 -15.87 26.95 -3.23
CA PRO A 5 -16.41 26.84 -1.88
C PRO A 5 -15.48 26.04 -0.97
N THR A 6 -15.23 26.55 0.23
CA THR A 6 -14.30 25.95 1.22
C THR A 6 -14.64 24.48 1.55
N TRP A 7 -15.93 24.11 1.50
CA TRP A 7 -16.36 22.73 1.75
C TRP A 7 -15.81 21.74 0.72
N VAL A 8 -15.52 22.18 -0.52
CA VAL A 8 -14.92 21.33 -1.56
C VAL A 8 -13.49 20.95 -1.17
N THR A 9 -12.67 21.94 -0.78
CA THR A 9 -11.29 21.70 -0.36
C THR A 9 -11.21 20.89 0.93
N THR A 10 -12.13 21.13 1.87
CA THR A 10 -12.23 20.32 3.10
C THR A 10 -12.64 18.88 2.78
N GLY A 11 -13.61 18.68 1.89
CA GLY A 11 -14.03 17.35 1.45
C GLY A 11 -12.88 16.56 0.82
N LEU A 12 -12.09 17.19 -0.06
CA LEU A 12 -10.90 16.56 -0.66
C LEU A 12 -9.88 16.12 0.40
N LEU A 13 -9.63 16.96 1.41
CA LEU A 13 -8.72 16.62 2.50
C LEU A 13 -9.23 15.41 3.30
N ILE A 14 -10.54 15.38 3.61
CA ILE A 14 -11.18 14.26 4.31
C ILE A 14 -11.05 12.97 3.49
N PHE A 15 -11.33 13.00 2.19
CA PHE A 15 -11.19 11.83 1.33
C PHE A 15 -9.73 11.36 1.24
N ALA A 16 -8.77 12.28 1.16
CA ALA A 16 -7.34 11.96 1.18
C ALA A 16 -6.92 11.29 2.50
N ALA A 17 -7.44 11.78 3.63
CA ALA A 17 -7.21 11.20 4.94
C ALA A 17 -7.81 9.79 5.05
N LEU A 18 -9.08 9.62 4.67
CA LEU A 18 -9.74 8.31 4.66
C LEU A 18 -9.00 7.32 3.76
N TYR A 19 -8.60 7.73 2.56
CA TYR A 19 -7.79 6.93 1.67
C TYR A 19 -6.50 6.46 2.35
N THR A 20 -5.77 7.38 2.98
CA THR A 20 -4.50 7.07 3.67
C THR A 20 -4.70 6.09 4.82
N VAL A 21 -5.76 6.27 5.61
CA VAL A 21 -6.15 5.36 6.70
C VAL A 21 -6.45 3.97 6.15
N VAL A 22 -7.22 3.86 5.06
CA VAL A 22 -7.50 2.57 4.43
C VAL A 22 -6.21 1.88 3.96
N GLN A 23 -5.27 2.62 3.36
CA GLN A 23 -3.98 2.04 2.97
C GLN A 23 -3.15 1.59 4.19
N ALA A 24 -3.20 2.32 5.30
CA ALA A 24 -2.55 1.90 6.55
C ALA A 24 -3.19 0.63 7.12
N VAL A 25 -4.52 0.54 7.12
CA VAL A 25 -5.24 -0.68 7.54
C VAL A 25 -4.83 -1.86 6.66
N ARG A 26 -4.76 -1.68 5.33
CA ARG A 26 -4.24 -2.69 4.39
C ARG A 26 -2.82 -3.11 4.71
N LEU A 27 -1.99 -2.15 5.09
CA LEU A 27 -0.61 -2.43 5.47
C LEU A 27 -0.57 -3.30 6.72
N PHE A 28 -1.37 -3.02 7.76
CA PHE A 28 -1.32 -3.75 9.04
C PHE A 28 -2.08 -5.08 9.05
N LEU A 29 -3.14 -5.21 8.27
CA LEU A 29 -4.02 -6.37 8.22
C LEU A 29 -3.96 -7.12 6.86
N PRO A 30 -2.77 -7.52 6.36
CA PRO A 30 -2.60 -7.99 4.98
C PRO A 30 -3.44 -9.22 4.65
N VAL A 31 -3.60 -10.15 5.60
CA VAL A 31 -4.34 -11.42 5.42
C VAL A 31 -5.82 -11.18 5.12
N TYR A 32 -6.44 -10.17 5.74
CA TYR A 32 -7.84 -9.81 5.46
C TYR A 32 -8.02 -9.28 4.04
N PHE A 33 -6.95 -8.77 3.42
CA PHE A 33 -6.95 -8.30 2.04
C PHE A 33 -6.49 -9.36 1.03
N TRP A 34 -6.22 -10.59 1.46
CA TRP A 34 -5.96 -11.70 0.52
C TRP A 34 -7.19 -12.06 -0.31
N THR A 35 -8.38 -11.95 0.28
CA THR A 35 -9.66 -12.28 -0.37
C THR A 35 -10.20 -11.14 -1.24
N LEU A 36 -9.47 -10.03 -1.31
CA LEU A 36 -9.84 -8.83 -2.05
C LEU A 36 -8.90 -8.64 -3.25
N ASP A 37 -9.40 -7.95 -4.28
CA ASP A 37 -8.64 -7.57 -5.47
C ASP A 37 -8.17 -8.80 -6.30
N ARG A 38 -7.16 -8.62 -7.16
CA ARG A 38 -6.57 -9.66 -8.04
C ARG A 38 -5.99 -10.87 -7.30
N ASN A 39 -5.84 -10.79 -5.97
CA ASN A 39 -5.27 -11.85 -5.14
C ASN A 39 -6.33 -12.83 -4.63
N ALA A 40 -7.62 -12.52 -4.77
CA ALA A 40 -8.71 -13.25 -4.14
C ALA A 40 -8.74 -14.75 -4.46
N ALA A 41 -8.43 -15.15 -5.69
CA ALA A 41 -8.37 -16.55 -6.09
C ALA A 41 -7.25 -17.29 -5.34
N ARG A 42 -6.03 -16.75 -5.38
CA ARG A 42 -4.84 -17.30 -4.71
C ARG A 42 -5.02 -17.32 -3.19
N GLY A 43 -5.45 -16.20 -2.61
CA GLY A 43 -5.69 -16.06 -1.18
C GLY A 43 -6.71 -17.07 -0.64
N ARG A 44 -7.82 -17.27 -1.36
CA ARG A 44 -8.83 -18.29 -0.97
C ARG A 44 -8.29 -19.71 -1.06
N ALA A 45 -7.49 -20.03 -2.07
CA ALA A 45 -6.88 -21.34 -2.21
C ALA A 45 -5.94 -21.62 -1.02
N ILE A 46 -5.08 -20.67 -0.66
CA ILE A 46 -4.19 -20.78 0.51
C ILE A 46 -5.00 -20.99 1.80
N LEU A 47 -6.02 -20.16 2.02
CA LEU A 47 -6.86 -20.23 3.23
C LEU A 47 -7.66 -21.53 3.34
N ALA A 48 -8.03 -22.15 2.21
CA ALA A 48 -8.74 -23.43 2.21
C ALA A 48 -7.90 -24.60 2.75
N VAL A 49 -6.58 -24.49 2.66
CA VAL A 49 -5.61 -25.52 3.07
C VAL A 49 -4.96 -25.20 4.42
N CYS A 50 -5.01 -23.94 4.85
CA CYS A 50 -4.48 -23.53 6.15
C CYS A 50 -5.17 -24.27 7.31
N PRO A 51 -4.41 -24.76 8.30
CA PRO A 51 -4.99 -25.29 9.54
C PRO A 51 -5.90 -24.25 10.19
N LYS A 52 -7.06 -24.68 10.68
CA LYS A 52 -8.10 -23.80 11.27
C LYS A 52 -7.60 -22.96 12.44
N ASP A 53 -6.53 -23.40 13.11
CA ASP A 53 -5.96 -22.74 14.28
C ASP A 53 -4.91 -21.67 13.90
N THR A 54 -4.58 -21.51 12.62
CA THR A 54 -3.57 -20.54 12.17
C THR A 54 -4.13 -19.12 12.34
N SER A 55 -3.54 -18.32 13.23
CA SER A 55 -4.01 -16.95 13.43
C SER A 55 -3.58 -16.06 12.25
N PRO A 56 -4.47 -15.24 11.66
CA PRO A 56 -4.10 -14.22 10.68
C PRO A 56 -3.01 -13.28 11.18
N SER A 57 -2.95 -13.06 12.50
CA SER A 57 -1.93 -12.23 13.14
C SER A 57 -0.54 -12.88 13.15
N GLU A 58 -0.46 -14.21 13.25
CA GLU A 58 0.81 -14.96 13.19
C GLU A 58 1.40 -14.89 11.78
N ILE A 59 0.57 -15.10 10.76
CA ILE A 59 0.96 -14.95 9.35
C ILE A 59 1.46 -13.52 9.08
N ALA A 60 0.75 -12.51 9.59
CA ALA A 60 1.16 -11.12 9.43
C ALA A 60 2.49 -10.83 10.15
N ARG A 61 2.74 -11.39 11.34
CA ARG A 61 3.99 -11.20 12.09
C ARG A 61 5.20 -11.81 11.40
N ALA A 62 5.04 -12.92 10.68
CA ALA A 62 6.12 -13.54 9.90
C ALA A 62 6.67 -12.60 8.81
N VAL A 63 5.88 -11.61 8.36
CA VAL A 63 6.27 -10.64 7.35
C VAL A 63 6.02 -9.22 7.87
N PRO A 64 6.96 -8.64 8.65
CA PRO A 64 6.80 -7.31 9.21
C PRO A 64 6.82 -6.23 8.11
N ALA A 65 6.03 -5.17 8.33
CA ALA A 65 5.91 -4.05 7.38
C ALA A 65 7.25 -3.32 7.17
N GLU A 66 8.06 -3.19 8.22
CA GLU A 66 9.37 -2.56 8.17
C GLU A 66 10.35 -3.34 7.30
N ALA A 67 10.38 -4.67 7.41
CA ALA A 67 11.20 -5.52 6.54
C ALA A 67 10.76 -5.41 5.08
N CYS A 68 9.45 -5.31 4.83
CA CYS A 68 8.91 -5.08 3.49
C CYS A 68 9.37 -3.74 2.90
N LEU A 69 9.29 -2.67 3.68
CA LEU A 69 9.76 -1.35 3.27
C LEU A 69 11.27 -1.36 3.02
N ALA A 70 12.05 -1.94 3.92
CA ALA A 70 13.51 -2.04 3.78
C ALA A 70 13.88 -2.82 2.51
N ARG A 71 13.18 -3.92 2.20
CA ARG A 71 13.39 -4.70 0.97
C ARG A 71 13.05 -3.89 -0.27
N LEU A 72 11.91 -3.19 -0.31
CA LEU A 72 11.55 -2.31 -1.42
C LEU A 72 12.57 -1.18 -1.65
N LEU A 73 13.17 -0.66 -0.59
CA LEU A 73 14.20 0.38 -0.69
C LEU A 73 15.55 -0.17 -1.18
N ARG A 74 15.99 -1.32 -0.66
CA ARG A 74 17.40 -1.74 -0.75
C ARG A 74 17.68 -2.95 -1.66
N ALA A 75 16.75 -3.88 -1.82
CA ALA A 75 17.04 -5.15 -2.48
C ALA A 75 17.31 -4.99 -3.99
N GLN A 76 18.28 -5.73 -4.51
CA GLN A 76 18.64 -5.74 -5.94
C GLN A 76 18.34 -7.10 -6.59
N ASP A 77 18.27 -8.15 -5.79
CA ASP A 77 17.87 -9.53 -6.08
C ASP A 77 16.35 -9.68 -5.97
N LEU A 78 15.62 -9.25 -7.00
CA LEU A 78 14.17 -9.24 -6.99
C LEU A 78 13.62 -10.23 -8.02
N SER A 79 12.57 -10.96 -7.64
CA SER A 79 11.78 -11.69 -8.64
C SER A 79 11.01 -10.70 -9.53
N PRO A 80 10.55 -11.10 -10.73
CA PRO A 80 9.81 -10.21 -11.63
C PRO A 80 8.57 -9.55 -10.98
N ALA A 81 7.89 -10.28 -10.08
CA ALA A 81 6.74 -9.75 -9.35
C ALA A 81 7.14 -8.73 -8.28
N GLU A 82 8.28 -8.94 -7.61
CA GLU A 82 8.82 -7.98 -6.64
C GLU A 82 9.36 -6.72 -7.33
N GLU A 83 9.97 -6.87 -8.51
CA GLU A 83 10.47 -5.76 -9.31
C GLU A 83 9.32 -4.84 -9.76
N ALA A 84 8.19 -5.41 -10.21
CA ALA A 84 6.99 -4.63 -10.51
C ALA A 84 6.48 -3.85 -9.29
N CYS A 85 6.48 -4.46 -8.10
CA CYS A 85 6.09 -3.79 -6.86
C CYS A 85 7.07 -2.66 -6.49
N LYS A 86 8.38 -2.87 -6.68
CA LYS A 86 9.40 -1.86 -6.42
C LYS A 86 9.31 -0.69 -7.41
N ALA A 87 9.05 -0.96 -8.69
CA ALA A 87 8.83 0.07 -9.69
C ALA A 87 7.60 0.93 -9.35
N ASP A 88 6.49 0.31 -8.95
CA ASP A 88 5.29 1.01 -8.50
C ASP A 88 5.56 1.86 -7.25
N PHE A 89 6.27 1.31 -6.26
CA PHE A 89 6.71 2.04 -5.07
C PHE A 89 7.54 3.28 -5.44
N ARG A 90 8.55 3.13 -6.30
CA ARG A 90 9.41 4.25 -6.76
C ARG A 90 8.62 5.36 -7.45
N ARG A 91 7.64 5.01 -8.30
CA ARG A 91 6.76 5.99 -8.96
C ARG A 91 5.95 6.79 -7.95
N ARG A 92 5.44 6.13 -6.91
CA ARG A 92 4.64 6.79 -5.86
C ARG A 92 5.48 7.67 -4.94
N VAL A 93 6.73 7.28 -4.67
CA VAL A 93 7.70 8.13 -4.00
C VAL A 93 7.94 9.41 -4.80
N LEU A 94 8.11 9.31 -6.13
CA LEU A 94 8.24 10.48 -6.99
C LEU A 94 7.00 11.40 -6.92
N TYR A 95 5.78 10.84 -6.95
CA TYR A 95 4.57 11.63 -6.78
C TYR A 95 4.52 12.37 -5.44
N CYS A 96 4.99 11.74 -4.37
CA CYS A 96 5.08 12.38 -3.06
C CYS A 96 6.09 13.53 -3.06
N PHE A 97 7.24 13.38 -3.71
CA PHE A 97 8.21 14.47 -3.87
C PHE A 97 7.63 15.64 -4.67
N VAL A 98 6.92 15.37 -5.77
CA VAL A 98 6.26 16.41 -6.57
C VAL A 98 5.18 17.13 -5.74
N ALA A 99 4.32 16.37 -5.05
CA ALA A 99 3.28 16.94 -4.20
C ALA A 99 3.87 17.79 -3.08
N PHE A 100 4.94 17.33 -2.43
CA PHE A 100 5.66 18.09 -1.41
C PHE A 100 6.25 19.38 -1.97
N GLY A 101 6.88 19.34 -3.14
CA GLY A 101 7.38 20.54 -3.83
C GLY A 101 6.27 21.56 -4.11
N LEU A 102 5.10 21.10 -4.55
CA LEU A 102 3.93 21.97 -4.74
C LEU A 102 3.45 22.60 -3.43
N THR A 103 3.48 21.85 -2.32
CA THR A 103 3.14 22.38 -0.98
C THR A 103 4.13 23.47 -0.55
N LEU A 104 5.44 23.28 -0.79
CA LEU A 104 6.44 24.31 -0.50
C LEU A 104 6.20 25.58 -1.32
N VAL A 105 5.92 25.44 -2.63
CA VAL A 105 5.59 26.60 -3.49
C VAL A 105 4.34 27.32 -2.98
N ALA A 106 3.31 26.58 -2.56
CA ALA A 106 2.10 27.16 -1.99
C ALA A 106 2.34 27.91 -0.68
N GLN A 107 3.32 27.46 0.11
CA GLN A 107 3.66 28.06 1.40
C GLN A 107 4.53 29.31 1.27
N PHE A 108 5.49 29.31 0.34
CA PHE A 108 6.47 30.39 0.22
C PHE A 108 6.09 31.47 -0.80
N LYS A 109 5.05 31.25 -1.63
CA LYS A 109 4.62 32.23 -2.63
C LYS A 109 3.58 33.19 -2.04
N PRO A 110 3.88 34.49 -1.91
CA PRO A 110 2.97 35.47 -1.30
C PRO A 110 1.69 35.70 -2.12
N ASP A 111 1.76 35.55 -3.45
CA ASP A 111 0.62 35.70 -4.37
C ASP A 111 -0.04 34.36 -4.72
N ALA A 112 0.16 33.32 -3.90
CA ALA A 112 -0.44 32.02 -4.17
C ALA A 112 -1.98 32.11 -4.06
N PRO A 113 -2.73 31.46 -4.99
CA PRO A 113 -4.18 31.33 -4.83
C PRO A 113 -4.50 30.65 -3.51
N ALA A 114 -5.50 31.15 -2.76
CA ALA A 114 -5.90 30.60 -1.47
C ALA A 114 -6.25 29.09 -1.51
N VAL A 115 -6.64 28.58 -2.69
CA VAL A 115 -6.98 27.17 -2.92
C VAL A 115 -5.74 26.28 -3.08
N LEU A 116 -4.57 26.85 -3.42
CA LEU A 116 -3.36 26.09 -3.72
C LEU A 116 -2.84 25.32 -2.51
N MET A 117 -2.86 25.94 -1.31
CA MET A 117 -2.43 25.32 -0.07
C MET A 117 -3.25 24.05 0.27
N PRO A 118 -4.58 24.12 0.47
CA PRO A 118 -5.35 22.93 0.85
C PRO A 118 -5.34 21.85 -0.24
N LEU A 119 -5.28 22.23 -1.52
CA LEU A 119 -5.21 21.28 -2.62
C LEU A 119 -3.86 20.54 -2.65
N SER A 120 -2.75 21.25 -2.42
CA SER A 120 -1.42 20.65 -2.31
C SER A 120 -1.31 19.71 -1.10
N GLN A 121 -1.93 20.07 0.03
CA GLN A 121 -1.98 19.22 1.23
C GLN A 121 -2.77 17.94 1.01
N ALA A 122 -3.95 18.03 0.37
CA ALA A 122 -4.74 16.86 0.01
C ALA A 122 -3.97 15.95 -0.97
N LEU A 123 -3.29 16.54 -1.95
CA LEU A 123 -2.46 15.81 -2.91
C LEU A 123 -1.28 15.10 -2.21
N LEU A 124 -0.59 15.79 -1.30
CA LEU A 124 0.52 15.22 -0.52
C LEU A 124 0.03 14.05 0.34
N LEU A 125 -1.10 14.21 1.02
CA LEU A 125 -1.70 13.15 1.83
C LEU A 125 -2.09 11.94 0.98
N CYS A 126 -2.71 12.15 -0.18
CA CYS A 126 -2.96 11.09 -1.16
C CYS A 126 -1.67 10.39 -1.60
N ALA A 127 -0.60 11.14 -1.85
CA ALA A 127 0.70 10.58 -2.26
C ALA A 127 1.33 9.72 -1.16
N ILE A 128 1.26 10.16 0.10
CA ILE A 128 1.66 9.35 1.26
C ILE A 128 0.83 8.07 1.33
N GLY A 129 -0.49 8.17 1.21
CA GLY A 129 -1.38 7.01 1.13
C GLY A 129 -0.99 6.05 0.00
N MET A 130 -0.63 6.58 -1.17
CA MET A 130 -0.18 5.76 -2.30
C MET A 130 1.08 4.98 -1.97
N ILE A 131 2.08 5.59 -1.32
CA ILE A 131 3.31 4.92 -0.87
C ILE A 131 2.97 3.79 0.09
N ILE A 132 2.17 4.08 1.13
CA ILE A 132 1.72 3.08 2.11
C ILE A 132 1.01 1.92 1.39
N GLY A 133 0.15 2.23 0.43
CA GLY A 133 -0.58 1.23 -0.36
C GLY A 133 0.33 0.34 -1.21
N ALA A 134 1.43 0.87 -1.73
CA ALA A 134 2.42 0.05 -2.46
C ALA A 134 3.17 -0.90 -1.52
N VAL A 135 3.57 -0.43 -0.33
CA VAL A 135 4.16 -1.31 0.69
C VAL A 135 3.15 -2.36 1.13
N ALA A 136 1.88 -1.98 1.33
CA ALA A 136 0.81 -2.90 1.70
C ALA A 136 0.62 -3.99 0.64
N ARG A 137 0.60 -3.62 -0.64
CA ARG A 137 0.48 -4.57 -1.76
C ARG A 137 1.64 -5.57 -1.78
N TYR A 138 2.86 -5.08 -1.58
CA TYR A 138 4.04 -5.93 -1.51
C TYR A 138 3.99 -6.88 -0.30
N ARG A 139 3.59 -6.37 0.89
CA ARG A 139 3.41 -7.18 2.10
C ARG A 139 2.34 -8.26 1.90
N ILE A 140 1.22 -7.92 1.25
CA ILE A 140 0.15 -8.87 0.91
C ILE A 140 0.70 -10.00 0.03
N LEU A 141 1.48 -9.69 -1.01
CA LEU A 141 2.12 -10.69 -1.85
C LEU A 141 3.09 -11.59 -1.04
N ARG A 142 3.98 -10.98 -0.24
CA ARG A 142 4.96 -11.72 0.56
C ARG A 142 4.32 -12.60 1.63
N THR A 143 3.24 -12.15 2.27
CA THR A 143 2.51 -12.96 3.25
C THR A 143 1.89 -14.21 2.59
N MET A 144 1.38 -14.10 1.36
CA MET A 144 0.94 -15.27 0.60
C MET A 144 2.11 -16.19 0.23
N ASP A 145 3.21 -15.65 -0.30
CA ASP A 145 4.38 -16.46 -0.71
C ASP A 145 4.98 -17.25 0.47
N VAL A 146 5.15 -16.61 1.63
CA VAL A 146 5.68 -17.26 2.84
C VAL A 146 4.71 -18.33 3.35
N THR A 147 3.41 -18.05 3.31
CA THR A 147 2.40 -19.03 3.76
C THR A 147 2.36 -20.23 2.83
N GLU A 148 2.37 -20.03 1.50
CA GLU A 148 2.45 -21.13 0.54
C GLU A 148 3.71 -21.97 0.73
N THR A 149 4.86 -21.35 0.92
CA THR A 149 6.13 -22.06 1.18
C THR A 149 6.02 -22.91 2.44
N THR A 150 5.47 -22.34 3.51
CA THR A 150 5.23 -23.05 4.78
C THR A 150 4.25 -24.22 4.60
N LEU A 151 3.21 -24.06 3.79
CA LEU A 151 2.26 -25.15 3.51
C LEU A 151 2.86 -26.25 2.63
N LYS A 152 3.75 -25.90 1.68
CA LYS A 152 4.51 -26.86 0.87
C LYS A 152 5.44 -27.68 1.74
N GLU A 153 6.18 -27.04 2.65
CA GLU A 153 7.06 -27.72 3.61
C GLU A 153 6.29 -28.70 4.52
N LYS A 154 5.05 -28.35 4.88
CA LYS A 154 4.15 -29.23 5.64
C LYS A 154 3.49 -30.32 4.80
N GLY A 155 3.74 -30.38 3.49
CA GLY A 155 3.12 -31.33 2.56
C GLY A 155 1.62 -31.11 2.33
N LEU A 156 1.08 -29.98 2.79
CA LEU A 156 -0.35 -29.64 2.68
C LEU A 156 -0.67 -28.98 1.33
N TRP A 157 0.31 -28.32 0.72
CA TRP A 157 0.16 -27.65 -0.57
C TRP A 157 0.77 -28.50 -1.69
N LYS A 158 -0.08 -29.11 -2.52
CA LYS A 158 0.34 -29.71 -3.78
C LYS A 158 0.25 -28.63 -4.87
N GLU A 159 1.31 -28.47 -5.65
CA GLU A 159 1.22 -27.63 -6.85
C GLU A 159 0.09 -28.18 -7.72
N THR A 160 -0.92 -27.36 -7.99
CA THR A 160 -1.84 -27.64 -9.08
C THR A 160 -1.01 -27.61 -10.35
N GLU A 161 -0.67 -28.80 -10.86
CA GLU A 161 -0.11 -28.98 -12.20
C GLU A 161 -0.99 -28.15 -13.16
N THR A 162 -0.36 -27.19 -13.83
CA THR A 162 -0.95 -26.48 -14.96
C THR A 162 -0.36 -27.05 -16.23
#